data_AF-A0A0R1W6B6-F1
#
_entry.id   AF-A0A0R1W6B6-F1
#
_cell.length_a   1.000
_cell.length_b   1.000
_cell.length_c   1.000
_cell.angle_alpha   90.00
_cell.angle_beta   90.00
_cell.angle_gamma   90.00
#
_symmetry.space_group_name_H-M   'P 1'
#
loop_
_entity.id
_entity.type
_entity.pdbx_description
1 polymer ?
#
loop_
_entity_poly.entity_id
_entity_poly.type
_entity_poly.pdbx_seq_one_letter_code
_entity_poly.pdbx_strand_id
1 'polypeptide(L)'
;MSNKVIELSDGLTKQLGLQEAPKEPAHDLKKLSAHDLNKSYQGLQQQVQQARNPQQKSELKNKLNDVHQEISKRTQKQLQAFAEQNPEIKQPDPESDRSMKR
;
A
#
# COMPACT_ATOMS: atom_id res chain seq x y z
N MET A 1 0.91 24.76 0.21
CA MET A 1 1.21 23.41 0.71
C MET A 1 0.94 22.43 -0.43
N SER A 2 1.96 22.06 -1.20
CA SER A 2 1.83 21.05 -2.25
C SER A 2 1.80 19.67 -1.61
N ASN A 3 0.62 19.05 -1.55
CA ASN A 3 0.50 17.63 -1.21
C ASN A 3 1.16 16.82 -2.32
N LYS A 4 2.43 16.47 -2.12
CA LYS A 4 3.15 15.55 -3.00
C LYS A 4 2.60 14.14 -2.71
N VAL A 5 1.52 13.79 -3.39
CA VAL A 5 1.00 12.42 -3.43
C VAL A 5 2.11 11.56 -3.99
N ILE A 6 2.63 10.63 -3.19
CA ILE A 6 3.57 9.63 -3.67
C ILE A 6 2.77 8.76 -4.66
N GLU A 7 2.89 9.05 -5.94
CA GLU A 7 2.46 8.13 -6.99
C GLU A 7 3.26 6.84 -6.79
N LEU A 8 2.61 5.81 -6.25
CA LEU A 8 3.06 4.43 -6.34
C LEU A 8 3.02 4.02 -7.81
N SER A 9 3.96 4.56 -8.58
CA SER A 9 4.17 4.30 -9.99
C SER A 9 4.85 2.95 -10.16
N ASP A 10 4.70 2.34 -11.33
CA ASP A 10 5.30 1.05 -11.71
C ASP A 10 6.81 0.96 -11.41
N GLY A 11 7.51 2.09 -11.29
CA GLY A 11 8.90 2.16 -10.87
C GLY A 11 9.15 1.58 -9.47
N LEU A 12 8.30 1.90 -8.49
CA LEU A 12 8.41 1.37 -7.12
C LEU A 12 8.10 -0.14 -7.08
N THR A 13 7.08 -0.57 -7.81
CA THR A 13 6.66 -1.98 -7.91
C THR A 13 7.76 -2.85 -8.52
N LYS A 14 8.47 -2.32 -9.53
CA LYS A 14 9.65 -2.98 -10.13
C LYS A 14 10.88 -2.95 -9.22
N GLN A 15 11.15 -1.82 -8.57
CA GLN A 15 12.32 -1.67 -7.69
C GLN A 15 12.22 -2.56 -6.44
N LEU A 16 11.00 -2.91 -6.02
CA LEU A 16 10.71 -3.85 -4.93
C LEU A 16 10.55 -5.31 -5.38
N GLY A 17 10.72 -5.64 -6.68
CA GLY A 17 10.71 -7.02 -7.17
C GLY A 17 9.36 -7.75 -7.02
N LEU A 18 8.24 -7.01 -7.05
CA LEU A 18 6.90 -7.56 -6.80
C LEU A 18 6.38 -8.39 -7.98
N GLN A 19 6.83 -9.64 -8.11
CA GLN A 19 6.18 -10.64 -8.97
C GLN A 19 4.98 -11.26 -8.22
N GLU A 20 3.86 -11.40 -8.93
CA GLU A 20 2.59 -11.89 -8.37
C GLU A 20 2.73 -13.34 -7.85
N ALA A 21 2.52 -13.54 -6.55
CA ALA A 21 2.43 -14.88 -5.95
C ALA A 21 1.05 -15.52 -6.24
N PRO A 22 0.93 -16.86 -6.35
CA PRO A 22 -0.29 -17.51 -6.84
C PRO A 22 -1.50 -17.41 -5.88
N LYS A 23 -2.69 -17.45 -6.52
CA LYS A 23 -4.05 -17.13 -6.04
C LYS A 23 -4.61 -18.00 -4.91
N GLU A 24 -5.29 -17.35 -3.96
CA GLU A 24 -6.46 -17.92 -3.24
C GLU A 24 -7.78 -17.41 -3.86
N PRO A 25 -8.87 -18.22 -3.90
CA PRO A 25 -10.11 -17.82 -4.54
C PRO A 25 -11.25 -17.52 -3.54
N ALA A 26 -11.70 -16.27 -3.46
CA ALA A 26 -13.13 -15.90 -3.34
C ALA A 26 -13.31 -14.42 -3.73
N HIS A 27 -14.50 -14.02 -4.18
CA HIS A 27 -14.85 -12.65 -4.59
C HIS A 27 -14.46 -11.60 -3.52
N ASP A 28 -13.35 -10.91 -3.67
CA ASP A 28 -12.81 -10.05 -2.62
C ASP A 28 -11.68 -9.21 -3.22
N LEU A 29 -11.48 -7.97 -2.76
CA LEU A 29 -10.36 -7.10 -3.15
C LEU A 29 -9.00 -7.84 -3.21
N LYS A 30 -8.87 -8.91 -2.42
CA LYS A 30 -7.81 -9.94 -2.38
C LYS A 30 -7.40 -10.56 -3.71
N LYS A 31 -8.28 -10.60 -4.73
CA LYS A 31 -8.00 -11.15 -6.06
C LYS A 31 -7.42 -10.17 -7.06
N LEU A 32 -7.59 -8.87 -6.82
CA LEU A 32 -7.12 -7.84 -7.74
C LEU A 32 -5.60 -7.80 -7.72
N SER A 33 -4.99 -7.58 -8.88
CA SER A 33 -3.55 -7.28 -8.95
C SER A 33 -3.24 -6.00 -8.17
N ALA A 34 -1.97 -5.81 -7.78
CA ALA A 34 -1.56 -4.57 -7.12
C ALA A 34 -1.84 -3.33 -8.01
N HIS A 35 -1.65 -3.47 -9.31
CA HIS A 35 -1.96 -2.45 -10.30
C HIS A 35 -3.46 -2.11 -10.33
N ASP A 36 -4.34 -3.12 -10.32
CA ASP A 36 -5.79 -2.89 -10.37
C ASP A 36 -6.33 -2.31 -9.06
N LEU A 37 -5.76 -2.71 -7.90
CA LEU A 37 -6.06 -2.09 -6.61
C LEU A 37 -5.70 -0.61 -6.59
N ASN A 38 -4.51 -0.24 -7.07
CA ASN A 38 -4.06 1.15 -7.13
C ASN A 38 -4.95 1.97 -8.08
N LYS A 39 -5.30 1.42 -9.25
CA LYS A 39 -6.25 2.08 -10.17
C LYS A 39 -7.63 2.25 -9.54
N SER A 40 -8.13 1.23 -8.84
CA SER A 40 -9.40 1.31 -8.12
C SER A 40 -9.37 2.38 -7.03
N TYR A 41 -8.28 2.47 -6.26
CA TYR A 41 -8.09 3.49 -5.24
C TYR A 41 -8.11 4.90 -5.83
N GLN A 42 -7.36 5.15 -6.89
CA GLN A 42 -7.33 6.45 -7.59
C GLN A 42 -8.71 6.82 -8.14
N GLY A 43 -9.40 5.88 -8.78
CA GLY A 43 -10.77 6.09 -9.29
C GLY A 43 -11.77 6.42 -8.19
N LEU A 44 -11.71 5.71 -7.04
CA LEU A 44 -12.56 5.99 -5.89
C LEU A 44 -12.24 7.35 -5.26
N GLN A 45 -10.96 7.76 -5.19
CA GLN A 45 -10.59 9.10 -4.71
C GLN A 45 -11.23 10.20 -5.56
N GLN A 46 -11.27 10.04 -6.88
CA GLN A 46 -11.91 11.00 -7.78
C GLN A 46 -13.45 11.00 -7.58
N GLN A 47 -14.07 9.83 -7.47
CA GLN A 47 -15.51 9.72 -7.23
C GLN A 47 -15.94 10.34 -5.89
N VAL A 48 -15.17 10.15 -4.81
CA VAL A 48 -15.43 10.79 -3.50
C VAL A 48 -15.36 12.32 -3.60
N GLN A 49 -14.44 12.85 -4.40
CA GLN A 49 -14.31 14.30 -4.62
C GLN A 49 -15.48 14.87 -5.42
N GLN A 50 -15.94 14.15 -6.44
CA GLN A 50 -17.02 14.59 -7.33
C GLN A 50 -18.43 14.35 -6.76
N ALA A 51 -18.58 13.44 -5.79
CA ALA A 51 -19.86 13.11 -5.19
C ALA A 51 -20.48 14.31 -4.45
N ARG A 52 -21.64 14.77 -4.94
CA ARG A 52 -22.44 15.84 -4.33
C ARG A 52 -23.40 15.34 -3.26
N ASN A 53 -23.85 14.09 -3.37
CA ASN A 53 -24.75 13.47 -2.39
C ASN A 53 -23.96 12.98 -1.16
N PRO A 54 -24.29 13.42 0.07
CA PRO A 54 -23.58 13.01 1.29
C PRO A 54 -23.60 11.50 1.57
N GLN A 55 -24.72 10.83 1.29
CA GLN A 55 -24.88 9.39 1.53
C GLN A 55 -24.00 8.59 0.57
N GLN A 56 -24.07 8.92 -0.72
CA GLN A 56 -23.20 8.31 -1.75
C GLN A 56 -21.73 8.56 -1.43
N LYS A 57 -21.38 9.76 -0.96
CA LYS A 57 -20.01 10.10 -0.57
C LYS A 57 -19.53 9.27 0.63
N SER A 58 -20.40 8.98 1.59
CA SER A 58 -20.09 8.10 2.72
C SER A 58 -19.80 6.67 2.25
N GLU A 59 -20.65 6.11 1.38
CA GLU A 59 -20.45 4.78 0.82
C GLU A 59 -19.16 4.67 0.00
N LEU A 60 -18.87 5.67 -0.83
CA LEU A 60 -17.63 5.72 -1.60
C LEU A 60 -16.39 5.84 -0.70
N LYS A 61 -16.47 6.58 0.41
CA LYS A 61 -15.39 6.65 1.41
C LYS A 61 -15.15 5.31 2.10
N ASN A 62 -16.21 4.56 2.42
CA ASN A 62 -16.08 3.22 3.01
C ASN A 62 -15.37 2.28 2.03
N LYS A 63 -15.80 2.25 0.76
CA LYS A 63 -15.12 1.47 -0.29
C LYS A 63 -13.66 1.88 -0.47
N LEU A 64 -13.37 3.19 -0.45
CA LEU A 64 -12.02 3.71 -0.54
C LEU A 64 -11.16 3.23 0.65
N ASN A 65 -11.72 3.23 1.86
CA ASN A 65 -11.05 2.73 3.05
C ASN A 65 -10.76 1.23 2.97
N ASP A 66 -11.70 0.42 2.47
CA ASP A 66 -11.49 -1.02 2.30
C ASP A 66 -10.33 -1.32 1.34
N VAL A 67 -10.26 -0.60 0.22
CA VAL A 67 -9.14 -0.69 -0.74
C VAL A 67 -7.83 -0.24 -0.10
N HIS A 68 -7.84 0.85 0.67
CA HIS A 68 -6.65 1.36 1.37
C HIS A 68 -6.08 0.34 2.37
N GLN A 69 -6.97 -0.28 3.16
CA GLN A 69 -6.61 -1.31 4.13
C GLN A 69 -5.98 -2.53 3.45
N GLU A 70 -6.54 -2.96 2.32
CA GLU A 70 -6.00 -4.10 1.57
C GLU A 70 -4.61 -3.78 1.00
N ILE A 71 -4.42 -2.61 0.37
CA ILE A 71 -3.10 -2.17 -0.13
C ILE A 71 -2.08 -2.12 1.02
N SER A 72 -2.47 -1.55 2.16
CA SER A 72 -1.61 -1.43 3.34
C SER A 72 -1.19 -2.80 3.87
N LYS A 73 -2.14 -3.73 4.04
CA LYS A 73 -1.88 -5.11 4.49
C LYS A 73 -0.91 -5.84 3.56
N ARG A 74 -1.11 -5.75 2.25
CA ARG A 74 -0.21 -6.39 1.28
C ARG A 74 1.18 -5.79 1.29
N THR A 75 1.27 -4.47 1.34
CA THR A 75 2.55 -3.76 1.38
C THR A 75 3.31 -4.13 2.65
N GLN A 76 2.65 -4.13 3.82
CA GLN A 76 3.26 -4.54 5.07
C GLN A 76 3.78 -5.99 5.02
N LYS A 77 2.97 -6.92 4.50
CA LYS A 77 3.38 -8.33 4.34
C LYS A 77 4.60 -8.47 3.43
N GLN A 78 4.65 -7.72 2.33
CA GLN A 78 5.77 -7.75 1.39
C GLN A 78 7.03 -7.13 1.99
N LEU A 79 6.92 -6.00 2.69
CA LEU A 79 8.05 -5.38 3.39
C LEU A 79 8.62 -6.29 4.47
N GLN A 80 7.76 -6.98 5.22
CA GLN A 80 8.18 -7.95 6.21
C GLN A 80 8.92 -9.13 5.55
N ALA A 81 8.34 -9.72 4.50
CA ALA A 81 9.00 -10.80 3.77
C ALA A 81 10.34 -10.36 3.18
N PHE A 82 10.43 -9.13 2.65
CA PHE A 82 11.67 -8.55 2.16
C PHE A 82 12.71 -8.41 3.27
N ALA A 83 12.34 -7.92 4.45
CA ALA A 83 13.24 -7.80 5.60
C ALA A 83 13.71 -9.16 6.15
N GLU A 84 12.86 -10.19 6.10
CA GLU A 84 13.21 -11.55 6.49
C GLU A 84 14.21 -12.18 5.51
N GLN A 85 14.05 -11.94 4.21
CA GLN A 85 14.99 -12.40 3.17
C GLN A 85 16.30 -11.61 3.14
N ASN A 86 16.30 -10.38 3.65
CA ASN A 86 17.46 -9.50 3.67
C ASN A 86 17.79 -9.07 5.11
N PRO A 87 18.28 -9.99 5.96
CA PRO A 87 18.53 -9.71 7.37
C PRO A 87 19.60 -8.63 7.61
N GLU A 88 20.46 -8.37 6.61
CA GLU A 88 21.46 -7.29 6.63
C GLU A 88 20.85 -5.89 6.47
N ILE A 89 19.60 -5.78 6.00
CA ILE A 89 18.85 -4.50 5.84
C ILE A 89 18.11 -4.13 7.14
N LYS A 90 18.14 -4.98 8.17
CA LYS A 90 17.58 -4.64 9.49
C LYS A 90 18.18 -3.31 9.95
N GLN A 91 17.33 -2.39 10.40
CA GLN A 91 17.83 -1.18 11.04
C GLN A 91 18.81 -1.59 12.15
N PRO A 92 19.98 -0.95 12.24
CA PRO A 92 20.89 -1.21 13.34
C PRO A 92 20.13 -1.04 14.64
N ASP A 93 20.40 -1.93 15.60
CA ASP A 93 19.78 -1.89 16.91
C ASP A 93 19.98 -0.48 17.48
N PRO A 94 18.94 0.19 18.02
CA PRO A 94 19.10 1.51 18.64
C PRO A 94 20.17 1.52 19.75
N GLU A 95 20.52 0.36 20.32
CA GLU A 95 21.67 0.25 21.23
C GLU A 95 23.05 0.36 20.54
N SER A 96 23.16 0.01 19.25
CA SER A 96 24.41 0.15 18.47
C SER A 96 24.79 1.63 18.25
N ASP A 97 23.81 2.54 18.25
CA ASP A 97 24.03 3.99 18.09
C ASP A 97 24.55 4.64 19.40
N ARG A 98 24.29 4.04 20.58
CA ARG A 98 24.79 4.57 21.86
C ARG A 98 26.31 4.47 22.02
N SER A 99 26.99 3.58 21.29
CA SER A 99 28.45 3.43 21.36
C SER A 99 29.22 4.57 20.67
N MET A 100 28.55 5.46 19.92
CA MET A 100 29.17 6.62 19.27
C MET A 100 29.11 7.92 20.07
N LYS A 101 28.67 7.90 21.34
CA LYS A 101 28.90 9.04 22.25
C LYS A 101 30.27 8.92 22.93
N ARG A 102 31.26 9.62 22.36
CA ARG A 102 32.51 10.00 23.04
C ARG A 102 32.42 11.43 23.54
#